data_AF-A0A8T0D743-F1
#
_entry.id   AF-A0A8T0D743-F1
#
_cell.length_a   1.000
_cell.length_b   1.000
_cell.length_c   1.000
_cell.angle_alpha   90.00
_cell.angle_beta   90.00
_cell.angle_gamma   90.00
#
_symmetry.space_group_name_H-M   'P 1'
#
loop_
_entity.id
_entity.type
_entity.pdbx_description
1 polymer ?
#
loop_
_entity_poly.entity_id
_entity_poly.type
_entity_poly.pdbx_seq_one_letter_code
_entity_poly.pdbx_strand_id
1 'polypeptide(L)'
;MVSGDAINVWLTSQLSNWSGDPTGTLSVAATFLATYALYRLYIHWFHTQYLQPSQFLDKQSVVTDPKTGVRVSPLASTFPRDDQLTTYYDLFLRGMAIARRKPCLGRRRDFDQPIDWWTYDEVDSRIRAVGSALAHLCGTDDQQQETMIGIYGKNSPEWVVTLFACSAYSLVALPLYETLGSEAMEHVCRQATPSAIVCDNVSMGVNALKWTHGALRWLIIIRDDADFDQFRLEQSTSSSVRVISFDELLALGRQNMKPVKVS
;
A
#
# COMPACT_ATOMS: atom_id res chain seq x y z
N MET A 1 11.62 9.29 -32.07
CA MET A 1 11.40 10.57 -31.38
C MET A 1 12.12 11.65 -32.17
N VAL A 2 11.37 12.47 -32.91
CA VAL A 2 11.94 13.68 -33.53
C VAL A 2 12.14 14.67 -32.39
N SER A 3 13.38 15.14 -32.18
CA SER A 3 13.66 16.08 -31.09
C SER A 3 12.86 17.37 -31.28
N GLY A 4 12.40 17.99 -30.19
CA GLY A 4 11.64 19.24 -30.24
C GLY A 4 12.36 20.37 -31.00
N ASP A 5 13.69 20.29 -31.08
CA ASP A 5 14.53 21.22 -31.84
C ASP A 5 14.29 21.14 -33.35
N ALA A 6 14.03 19.96 -33.90
CA ALA A 6 13.76 19.81 -35.33
C ALA A 6 12.40 20.41 -35.74
N ILE A 7 11.40 20.35 -34.86
CA ILE A 7 10.08 20.98 -35.07
C ILE A 7 10.22 22.50 -35.01
N ASN A 8 10.97 23.02 -34.03
CA ASN A 8 11.21 24.46 -33.90
C ASN A 8 11.99 25.05 -35.07
N VAL A 9 13.00 24.34 -35.59
CA VAL A 9 13.77 24.76 -36.77
C VAL A 9 12.92 24.72 -38.05
N TRP A 10 12.07 23.70 -38.22
CA TRP A 10 11.16 23.65 -39.35
C TRP A 10 10.12 24.78 -39.31
N LEU A 11 9.47 25.00 -38.17
CA LEU A 11 8.47 26.06 -37.98
C LEU A 11 9.07 27.45 -38.18
N THR A 12 10.26 27.72 -37.65
CA THR A 12 10.94 29.01 -37.83
C THR A 12 11.31 29.25 -39.29
N SER A 13 11.75 28.22 -40.03
CA SER A 13 12.03 28.34 -41.47
C SER A 13 10.78 28.58 -42.35
N GLN A 14 9.63 28.01 -41.96
CA GLN A 14 8.37 28.22 -42.66
C GLN A 14 7.82 29.63 -42.41
N LEU A 15 7.92 30.11 -41.16
CA LEU A 15 7.51 31.46 -40.80
C LEU A 15 8.43 32.54 -41.38
N SER A 16 9.73 32.28 -41.52
CA SER A 16 10.68 33.24 -42.09
C SER A 16 10.54 33.42 -43.61
N ASN A 17 10.08 32.38 -44.31
CA ASN A 17 9.88 32.39 -45.78
C ASN A 17 8.45 32.78 -46.18
N TRP A 18 7.64 33.22 -45.23
CA TRP A 18 6.23 33.45 -45.46
C TRP A 18 5.98 34.81 -46.10
N SER A 19 5.41 34.81 -47.30
CA SER A 19 5.21 36.01 -48.14
C SER A 19 4.06 36.92 -47.72
N GLY A 20 3.32 36.57 -46.66
CA GLY A 20 2.18 37.35 -46.15
C GLY A 20 0.92 37.30 -47.03
N ASP A 21 0.80 36.33 -47.94
CA ASP A 21 -0.42 36.16 -48.75
C ASP A 21 -1.62 35.78 -47.85
N PRO A 22 -2.73 36.55 -47.88
CA PRO A 22 -3.90 36.32 -47.03
C PRO A 22 -4.51 34.92 -47.15
N THR A 23 -4.39 34.27 -48.31
CA THR A 23 -4.87 32.89 -48.50
C THR A 23 -4.03 31.86 -47.73
N GLY A 24 -2.71 32.05 -47.70
CA GLY A 24 -1.79 31.25 -46.89
C GLY A 24 -2.01 31.47 -45.40
N THR A 25 -2.31 32.70 -44.98
CA THR A 25 -2.61 33.02 -43.56
C THR A 25 -3.85 32.30 -43.06
N LEU A 26 -4.91 32.32 -43.87
CA LEU A 26 -6.17 31.67 -43.54
C LEU A 26 -6.01 30.15 -43.46
N SER A 27 -5.24 29.55 -44.37
CA SER A 27 -4.98 28.10 -44.35
C SER A 27 -4.20 27.65 -43.11
N VAL A 28 -3.16 28.40 -42.73
CA VAL A 28 -2.36 28.12 -41.53
C VAL A 28 -3.21 28.30 -40.27
N ALA A 29 -3.97 29.39 -40.16
CA ALA A 29 -4.86 29.63 -39.03
C ALA A 29 -5.96 28.55 -38.90
N ALA A 30 -6.56 28.15 -40.01
CA ALA A 30 -7.56 27.08 -40.04
C ALA A 30 -6.97 25.74 -39.58
N THR A 31 -5.74 25.43 -40.00
CA THR A 31 -5.04 24.20 -39.59
C THR A 31 -4.76 24.18 -38.08
N PHE A 32 -4.32 25.31 -37.50
CA PHE A 32 -4.11 25.43 -36.05
C PHE A 32 -5.41 25.29 -35.26
N LEU A 33 -6.49 25.93 -35.71
CA LEU A 33 -7.81 25.82 -35.09
C LEU A 33 -8.35 24.39 -35.15
N ALA A 34 -8.24 23.72 -36.30
CA ALA A 34 -8.66 22.34 -36.47
C ALA A 34 -7.86 21.39 -35.56
N THR A 35 -6.54 21.57 -35.50
CA THR A 35 -5.66 20.77 -34.64
C THR A 35 -5.99 20.98 -33.16
N TYR A 36 -6.21 22.23 -32.74
CA TYR A 36 -6.61 22.56 -31.37
C TYR A 36 -7.98 21.97 -31.01
N ALA A 37 -8.96 22.05 -31.91
CA ALA A 37 -10.29 21.47 -31.70
C ALA A 37 -10.23 19.94 -31.56
N LEU A 38 -9.46 19.26 -32.42
CA LEU A 38 -9.23 17.81 -32.33
C LEU A 38 -8.52 17.42 -31.02
N TYR A 39 -7.52 18.19 -30.60
CA TYR A 39 -6.85 18.00 -29.31
C TYR A 39 -7.80 18.17 -28.11
N ARG A 40 -8.69 19.18 -28.15
CA ARG A 40 -9.71 19.40 -27.10
C ARG A 40 -10.74 18.28 -27.06
N LEU A 41 -11.18 17.79 -28.23
CA LEU A 41 -12.06 16.63 -28.32
C LEU A 41 -11.38 15.38 -27.77
N TYR A 42 -10.11 15.16 -28.10
CA TYR A 42 -9.31 14.06 -27.55
C TYR A 42 -9.21 14.13 -26.02
N ILE A 43 -8.82 15.28 -25.43
CA ILE A 43 -8.78 15.45 -23.97
C ILE A 43 -10.14 15.18 -23.33
N HIS A 44 -11.20 15.72 -23.93
CA HIS A 44 -12.55 15.57 -23.39
C HIS A 44 -12.99 14.10 -23.41
N TRP A 45 -12.77 13.41 -24.53
CA TRP A 45 -13.22 12.04 -24.74
C TRP A 45 -12.41 11.02 -23.94
N PHE A 46 -11.11 11.25 -23.76
CA PHE A 46 -10.22 10.37 -23.00
C PHE A 46 -9.99 10.82 -21.55
N HIS A 47 -10.65 11.90 -21.10
CA HIS A 47 -10.49 12.48 -19.77
C HIS A 47 -9.03 12.70 -19.36
N THR A 48 -8.17 13.03 -20.34
CA THR A 48 -6.73 13.18 -20.13
C THR A 48 -6.46 14.44 -19.30
N GLN A 49 -6.25 14.28 -18.00
CA GLN A 49 -5.86 15.40 -17.14
C GLN A 49 -4.36 15.64 -17.29
N TYR A 50 -3.99 16.76 -17.92
CA TYR A 50 -2.60 17.23 -17.87
C TYR A 50 -2.33 17.82 -16.49
N LEU A 51 -1.66 17.06 -15.64
CA LEU A 51 -1.19 17.55 -14.35
C LEU A 51 0.06 18.38 -14.60
N GLN A 52 0.00 19.66 -14.24
CA GLN A 52 1.19 20.51 -14.26
C GLN A 52 2.24 19.89 -13.34
N PRO A 53 3.51 19.78 -13.78
CA PRO A 53 4.59 19.33 -12.92
C PRO A 53 4.62 20.15 -11.63
N SER A 54 4.81 19.49 -10.49
CA SER A 54 4.85 20.18 -9.20
C SER A 54 5.91 21.28 -9.23
N GLN A 55 5.54 22.49 -8.82
CA GLN A 55 6.49 23.61 -8.64
C GLN A 55 7.59 23.32 -7.61
N PHE A 56 7.48 22.20 -6.89
CA PHE A 56 8.40 21.74 -5.86
C PHE A 56 9.34 20.62 -6.34
N LEU A 57 9.41 20.32 -7.64
CA LEU A 57 10.31 19.29 -8.19
C LEU A 57 11.77 19.52 -7.77
N ASP A 58 12.23 20.77 -7.78
CA ASP A 58 13.59 21.16 -7.36
C ASP A 58 13.67 21.55 -5.87
N LYS A 59 12.57 21.42 -5.13
CA LYS A 59 12.42 21.87 -3.73
C LYS A 59 11.63 20.86 -2.92
N GLN A 60 12.18 19.66 -2.73
CA GLN A 60 11.50 18.61 -1.96
C GLN A 60 11.23 18.98 -0.48
N SER A 61 11.97 19.93 0.08
CA SER A 61 11.79 20.41 1.46
C SER A 61 12.30 21.84 1.65
N VAL A 62 11.72 22.55 2.62
CA VAL A 62 12.11 23.91 3.05
C VAL A 62 12.60 23.88 4.49
N VAL A 63 13.63 24.67 4.80
CA VAL A 63 14.12 24.83 6.18
C VAL A 63 13.14 25.72 6.93
N THR A 64 12.65 25.26 8.08
CA THR A 64 11.74 26.02 8.96
C THR A 64 12.46 26.65 10.15
N ASP A 65 13.52 26.00 10.63
CA ASP A 65 14.39 26.54 11.66
C ASP A 65 15.85 26.54 11.17
N PRO A 66 16.41 27.72 10.84
CA PRO A 66 17.80 27.84 10.39
C PRO A 66 18.85 27.40 11.41
N LYS A 67 18.54 27.38 12.72
CA LYS A 67 19.51 27.01 13.76
C LYS A 67 19.64 25.49 13.91
N THR A 68 18.52 24.78 13.85
CA THR A 68 18.48 23.31 13.96
C THR A 68 18.57 22.61 12.60
N GLY A 69 18.31 23.34 11.51
CA GLY A 69 18.29 22.79 10.16
C GLY A 69 17.06 21.93 9.87
N VAL A 70 16.01 22.00 10.70
CA VAL A 70 14.77 21.23 10.52
C VAL A 70 14.13 21.60 9.18
N ARG A 71 13.77 20.56 8.42
CA ARG A 71 13.17 20.69 7.08
C ARG A 71 11.77 20.10 7.08
N VAL A 72 10.83 20.76 6.40
CA VAL A 72 9.46 20.28 6.20
C VAL A 72 9.09 20.29 4.73
N SER A 73 8.02 19.58 4.38
CA SER A 73 7.43 19.67 3.04
C SER A 73 7.03 21.11 2.73
N PRO A 74 7.31 21.64 1.52
CA PRO A 74 6.81 22.97 1.12
C PRO A 74 5.28 23.05 1.12
N LEU A 75 4.59 21.90 1.11
CA LEU A 75 3.14 21.78 1.16
C LEU A 75 2.58 21.78 2.58
N ALA A 76 3.43 21.80 3.62
CA ALA A 76 2.99 21.70 5.01
C ALA A 76 2.06 22.84 5.43
N SER A 77 2.17 24.03 4.83
CA SER A 77 1.26 25.16 5.06
C SER A 77 -0.02 25.10 4.23
N THR A 78 -0.02 24.34 3.14
CA THR A 78 -1.17 24.22 2.21
C THR A 78 -2.28 23.35 2.80
N PHE A 79 -1.92 22.37 3.62
CA PHE A 79 -2.85 21.45 4.24
C PHE A 79 -2.76 21.59 5.76
N PRO A 80 -3.83 22.05 6.44
CA PRO A 80 -3.82 22.09 7.90
C PRO A 80 -3.62 20.68 8.45
N ARG A 81 -2.80 20.57 9.50
CA ARG A 81 -2.65 19.30 10.23
C ARG A 81 -4.00 18.92 10.84
N ASP A 82 -4.42 17.69 10.60
CA ASP A 82 -5.59 17.12 11.27
C ASP A 82 -5.10 16.34 12.49
N ASP A 83 -5.17 16.96 13.66
CA ASP A 83 -4.74 16.36 14.92
C ASP A 83 -5.63 15.17 15.35
N GLN A 84 -6.76 14.92 14.67
CA GLN A 84 -7.58 13.72 14.89
C GLN A 84 -7.01 12.48 14.19
N LEU A 85 -6.07 12.66 13.24
CA LEU A 85 -5.43 11.55 12.54
C LEU A 85 -4.15 11.14 13.26
N THR A 86 -4.29 10.20 14.20
CA THR A 86 -3.19 9.72 15.04
C THR A 86 -2.53 8.46 14.50
N THR A 87 -3.29 7.64 13.76
CA THR A 87 -2.83 6.36 13.21
C THR A 87 -3.13 6.21 11.73
N TYR A 88 -2.47 5.24 11.08
CA TYR A 88 -2.79 4.85 9.71
C TYR A 88 -4.25 4.38 9.59
N TYR A 89 -4.79 3.75 10.64
CA TYR A 89 -6.18 3.35 10.67
C TYR A 89 -7.15 4.54 10.69
N ASP A 90 -6.83 5.65 11.38
CA ASP A 90 -7.66 6.88 11.33
C ASP A 90 -7.75 7.45 9.92
N LEU A 91 -6.62 7.45 9.20
CA LEU A 91 -6.59 7.86 7.79
C LEU A 91 -7.49 6.98 6.92
N PHE A 92 -7.46 5.66 7.15
CA PHE A 92 -8.34 4.72 6.47
C PHE A 92 -9.83 4.99 6.81
N LEU A 93 -10.16 5.19 8.09
CA LEU A 93 -11.52 5.51 8.53
C LEU A 93 -12.03 6.81 7.90
N ARG A 94 -11.16 7.81 7.75
CA ARG A 94 -11.49 9.07 7.04
C ARG A 94 -11.85 8.81 5.58
N GLY A 95 -11.08 7.99 4.88
CA GLY A 95 -11.39 7.56 3.51
C GLY A 95 -12.71 6.79 3.42
N MET A 96 -12.94 5.87 4.36
CA MET A 96 -14.18 5.09 4.45
C MET A 96 -15.40 5.99 4.68
N ALA A 97 -15.30 7.03 5.50
CA ALA A 97 -16.42 7.96 5.73
C ALA A 97 -16.91 8.63 4.44
N ILE A 98 -16.02 8.84 3.47
CA ILE A 98 -16.32 9.44 2.17
C ILE A 98 -16.81 8.38 1.16
N ALA A 99 -16.17 7.21 1.15
CA ALA A 99 -16.29 6.24 0.07
C ALA A 99 -16.70 4.83 0.51
N ARG A 100 -17.42 4.69 1.63
CA ARG A 100 -17.73 3.41 2.32
C ARG A 100 -18.03 2.21 1.42
N ARG A 101 -18.86 2.39 0.39
CA ARG A 101 -19.30 1.30 -0.53
C ARG A 101 -18.53 1.26 -1.86
N LYS A 102 -17.47 2.03 -2.02
CA LYS A 102 -16.62 2.04 -3.22
C LYS A 102 -15.51 0.99 -3.10
N PRO A 103 -14.98 0.49 -4.24
CA PRO A 103 -13.81 -0.38 -4.26
C PRO A 103 -12.64 0.20 -3.46
N CYS A 104 -11.97 -0.64 -2.67
CA CYS A 104 -10.86 -0.28 -1.79
C CYS A 104 -9.63 -1.13 -2.05
N LEU A 105 -9.71 -2.44 -1.76
CA LEU A 105 -8.62 -3.39 -2.00
C LEU A 105 -9.09 -4.41 -3.03
N GLY A 106 -8.23 -4.75 -3.99
CA GLY A 106 -8.59 -5.66 -5.06
C GLY A 106 -7.50 -6.67 -5.36
N ARG A 107 -7.91 -7.85 -5.84
CA ARG A 107 -7.01 -8.89 -6.33
C ARG A 107 -7.48 -9.43 -7.67
N ARG A 108 -6.53 -9.91 -8.46
CA ARG A 108 -6.78 -10.68 -9.69
C ARG A 108 -5.77 -11.82 -9.75
N ARG A 109 -6.17 -12.94 -10.37
CA ARG A 109 -5.25 -14.07 -10.58
C ARG A 109 -4.28 -13.78 -11.72
N ASP A 110 -4.82 -13.24 -12.81
CA ASP A 110 -4.10 -12.94 -14.04
C ASP A 110 -4.45 -11.54 -14.55
N PHE A 111 -3.63 -10.98 -15.43
CA PHE A 111 -3.85 -9.64 -15.99
C PHE A 111 -5.12 -9.54 -16.86
N ASP A 112 -5.58 -10.66 -17.40
CA ASP A 112 -6.75 -10.75 -18.28
C ASP A 112 -8.09 -10.87 -17.52
N GLN A 113 -8.04 -11.16 -16.22
CA GLN A 113 -9.24 -11.28 -15.40
C GLN A 113 -9.62 -9.94 -14.75
N PRO A 114 -10.93 -9.67 -14.56
CA PRO A 114 -11.37 -8.51 -13.79
C PRO A 114 -10.83 -8.58 -12.37
N ILE A 115 -10.60 -7.41 -11.78
CA ILE A 115 -10.19 -7.31 -10.39
C ILE A 115 -11.42 -7.58 -9.51
N ASP A 116 -11.28 -8.55 -8.60
CA ASP A 116 -12.22 -8.77 -7.52
C ASP A 116 -11.93 -7.78 -6.39
N TRP A 117 -12.91 -6.92 -6.08
CA TRP A 117 -12.75 -5.78 -5.19
C TRP A 117 -13.52 -5.99 -3.89
N TRP A 118 -12.86 -5.68 -2.78
CA TRP A 118 -13.51 -5.41 -1.51
C TRP A 118 -13.80 -3.92 -1.39
N THR A 119 -14.99 -3.60 -0.90
CA THR A 119 -15.39 -2.25 -0.51
C THR A 119 -14.68 -1.80 0.77
N TYR A 120 -14.65 -0.49 1.04
CA TYR A 120 -14.08 0.01 2.30
C TYR A 120 -14.73 -0.62 3.54
N ASP A 121 -16.05 -0.85 3.50
CA ASP A 121 -16.80 -1.50 4.59
C ASP A 121 -16.35 -2.95 4.83
N GLU A 122 -16.15 -3.71 3.75
CA GLU A 122 -15.67 -5.09 3.80
C GLU A 122 -14.20 -5.19 4.26
N VAL A 123 -13.39 -4.20 3.90
CA VAL A 123 -12.01 -4.06 4.37
C VAL A 123 -11.98 -3.75 5.86
N ASP A 124 -12.79 -2.78 6.33
CA ASP A 124 -12.89 -2.44 7.76
C ASP A 124 -13.34 -3.63 8.61
N SER A 125 -14.35 -4.37 8.15
CA SER A 125 -14.81 -5.58 8.82
C SER A 125 -13.69 -6.62 8.99
N ARG A 126 -12.86 -6.80 7.95
CA ARG A 126 -11.69 -7.71 8.02
C ARG A 126 -10.59 -7.16 8.91
N ILE A 127 -10.28 -5.87 8.85
CA ILE A 127 -9.31 -5.21 9.74
C ILE A 127 -9.70 -5.46 11.20
N ARG A 128 -10.97 -5.26 11.55
CA ARG A 128 -11.44 -5.46 12.93
C ARG A 128 -11.39 -6.92 13.35
N ALA A 129 -11.78 -7.85 12.47
CA ALA A 129 -11.71 -9.27 12.76
C ALA A 129 -10.25 -9.72 12.97
N VAL A 130 -9.36 -9.43 12.02
CA VAL A 130 -7.93 -9.80 12.10
C VAL A 130 -7.29 -9.17 13.35
N GLY A 131 -7.53 -7.89 13.60
CA GLY A 131 -6.95 -7.20 14.75
C GLY A 131 -7.47 -7.73 16.09
N SER A 132 -8.77 -8.03 16.20
CA SER A 132 -9.35 -8.69 17.37
C SER A 132 -8.74 -10.06 17.62
N ALA A 133 -8.56 -10.86 16.56
CA ALA A 133 -7.95 -12.17 16.64
C ALA A 133 -6.49 -12.08 17.09
N LEU A 134 -5.67 -11.23 16.47
CA LEU A 134 -4.27 -11.05 16.86
C LEU A 134 -4.14 -10.52 18.29
N ALA A 135 -4.98 -9.57 18.70
CA ALA A 135 -5.03 -9.08 20.07
C ALA A 135 -5.54 -10.13 21.08
N HIS A 136 -6.28 -11.15 20.64
CA HIS A 136 -6.68 -12.29 21.48
C HIS A 136 -5.57 -13.34 21.56
N LEU A 137 -4.90 -13.64 20.45
CA LEU A 137 -3.88 -14.69 20.35
C LEU A 137 -2.52 -14.26 20.92
N CYS A 138 -2.16 -13.00 20.73
CA CYS A 138 -0.81 -12.48 20.98
C CYS A 138 -0.78 -11.32 21.98
N GLY A 139 -1.90 -10.63 22.16
CA GLY A 139 -1.98 -9.48 23.07
C GLY A 139 -1.58 -9.88 24.48
N THR A 140 -0.76 -9.05 25.10
CA THR A 140 -0.40 -9.18 26.51
C THR A 140 -1.21 -8.18 27.34
N ASP A 141 -1.54 -8.53 28.58
CA ASP A 141 -2.15 -7.58 29.52
C ASP A 141 -1.14 -6.52 30.01
N ASP A 142 0.13 -6.71 29.69
CA ASP A 142 1.20 -5.78 30.01
C ASP A 142 1.21 -4.62 28.99
N GLN A 143 0.79 -3.44 29.46
CA GLN A 143 0.77 -2.22 28.64
C GLN A 143 2.17 -1.73 28.26
N GLN A 144 3.24 -2.27 28.85
CA GLN A 144 4.62 -1.88 28.56
C GLN A 144 5.27 -2.72 27.46
N GLN A 145 4.67 -3.85 27.06
CA GLN A 145 5.27 -4.74 26.06
C GLN A 145 4.61 -4.58 24.68
N GLU A 146 5.38 -4.10 23.72
CA GLU A 146 4.98 -4.03 22.32
C GLU A 146 4.81 -5.46 21.75
N THR A 147 3.65 -5.73 21.17
CA THR A 147 3.37 -7.02 20.51
C THR A 147 3.71 -6.94 19.03
N MET A 148 4.82 -7.56 18.65
CA MET A 148 5.33 -7.59 17.27
C MET A 148 4.62 -8.67 16.44
N ILE A 149 4.09 -8.28 15.27
CA ILE A 149 3.43 -9.16 14.31
C ILE A 149 4.18 -9.12 12.98
N GLY A 150 4.83 -10.23 12.61
CA GLY A 150 5.49 -10.37 11.33
C GLY A 150 4.48 -10.48 10.18
N ILE A 151 4.78 -9.84 9.06
CA ILE A 151 4.00 -9.97 7.82
C ILE A 151 4.97 -10.32 6.68
N TYR A 152 4.94 -11.57 6.23
CA TYR A 152 5.85 -12.10 5.22
C TYR A 152 5.08 -12.58 3.99
N GLY A 153 5.11 -11.79 2.92
CA GLY A 153 4.40 -12.17 1.71
C GLY A 153 4.46 -11.16 0.60
N LYS A 154 3.89 -11.54 -0.54
CA LYS A 154 3.64 -10.62 -1.65
C LYS A 154 2.53 -9.65 -1.25
N ASN A 155 2.53 -8.48 -1.87
CA ASN A 155 1.46 -7.51 -1.69
C ASN A 155 0.11 -8.14 -2.06
N SER A 156 -0.77 -8.24 -1.07
CA SER A 156 -2.12 -8.79 -1.18
C SER A 156 -3.10 -7.97 -0.33
N PRO A 157 -4.41 -8.07 -0.59
CA PRO A 157 -5.40 -7.47 0.29
C PRO A 157 -5.26 -7.92 1.75
N GLU A 158 -4.94 -9.19 1.99
CA GLU A 158 -4.75 -9.76 3.33
C GLU A 158 -3.51 -9.17 4.04
N TRP A 159 -2.43 -8.94 3.30
CA TRP A 159 -1.23 -8.26 3.80
C TRP A 159 -1.58 -6.83 4.28
N VAL A 160 -2.32 -6.07 3.47
CA VAL A 160 -2.72 -4.69 3.81
C VAL A 160 -3.70 -4.66 4.98
N VAL A 161 -4.68 -5.58 5.00
CA VAL A 161 -5.60 -5.74 6.13
C VAL A 161 -4.84 -6.03 7.43
N THR A 162 -3.81 -6.90 7.39
CA THR A 162 -2.99 -7.23 8.56
C THR A 162 -2.21 -6.01 9.06
N LEU A 163 -1.65 -5.20 8.15
CA LEU A 163 -0.98 -3.95 8.50
C LEU A 163 -1.93 -2.97 9.22
N PHE A 164 -3.12 -2.74 8.66
CA PHE A 164 -4.12 -1.87 9.31
C PHE A 164 -4.65 -2.46 10.62
N ALA A 165 -4.79 -3.78 10.71
CA ALA A 165 -5.18 -4.46 11.94
C ALA A 165 -4.15 -4.23 13.05
N CYS A 166 -2.85 -4.25 12.74
CA CYS A 166 -1.82 -3.91 13.71
C CYS A 166 -1.97 -2.47 14.20
N SER A 167 -2.13 -1.52 13.25
CA SER A 167 -2.35 -0.11 13.57
C SER A 167 -3.61 0.15 14.39
N ALA A 168 -4.67 -0.64 14.22
CA ALA A 168 -5.97 -0.45 14.87
C ALA A 168 -6.03 -1.07 16.29
N TYR A 169 -5.10 -1.95 16.66
CA TYR A 169 -5.13 -2.71 17.91
C TYR A 169 -3.85 -2.56 18.72
N SER A 170 -3.10 -1.46 18.51
CA SER A 170 -1.81 -1.18 19.16
C SER A 170 -0.80 -2.34 19.05
N LEU A 171 -0.76 -3.00 17.89
CA LEU A 171 0.25 -4.01 17.58
C LEU A 171 1.29 -3.41 16.64
N VAL A 172 2.53 -3.89 16.71
CA VAL A 172 3.60 -3.42 15.86
C VAL A 172 3.74 -4.33 14.65
N ALA A 173 3.46 -3.79 13.46
CA ALA A 173 3.65 -4.52 12.21
C ALA A 173 5.14 -4.59 11.85
N LEU A 174 5.64 -5.81 11.62
CA LEU A 174 7.00 -6.11 11.21
C LEU A 174 6.98 -6.70 9.78
N PRO A 175 7.13 -5.87 8.72
CA PRO A 175 7.18 -6.38 7.36
C PRO A 175 8.49 -7.14 7.12
N LEU A 176 8.39 -8.38 6.66
CA LEU A 176 9.54 -9.27 6.40
C LEU A 176 9.67 -9.49 4.88
N TYR A 177 10.83 -9.10 4.33
CA TYR A 177 11.13 -9.25 2.91
C TYR A 177 12.40 -10.07 2.71
N GLU A 178 12.26 -11.22 2.06
CA GLU A 178 13.34 -12.17 1.81
C GLU A 178 14.48 -11.61 0.94
N THR A 179 14.23 -10.51 0.21
CA THR A 179 15.24 -9.84 -0.64
C THR A 179 16.46 -9.34 0.13
N LEU A 180 16.38 -9.21 1.46
CA LEU A 180 17.51 -8.85 2.32
C LEU A 180 18.41 -10.04 2.67
N GLY A 181 18.00 -11.28 2.35
CA GLY A 181 18.72 -12.50 2.64
C GLY A 181 18.35 -13.15 3.98
N SER A 182 18.58 -14.45 4.09
CA SER A 182 18.14 -15.26 5.24
C SER A 182 18.82 -14.86 6.56
N GLU A 183 20.10 -14.48 6.54
CA GLU A 183 20.83 -14.05 7.74
C GLU A 183 20.24 -12.76 8.32
N ALA A 184 19.87 -11.81 7.44
CA ALA A 184 19.22 -10.58 7.86
C ALA A 184 17.83 -10.84 8.46
N MET A 185 17.04 -11.74 7.85
CA MET A 185 15.72 -12.12 8.37
C MET A 185 15.80 -12.81 9.72
N GLU A 186 16.78 -13.69 9.90
CA GLU A 186 17.06 -14.32 11.19
C GLU A 186 17.43 -13.29 12.25
N HIS A 187 18.32 -12.34 11.92
CA HIS A 187 18.70 -11.26 12.82
C HIS A 187 17.51 -10.40 13.24
N VAL A 188 16.68 -10.00 12.27
CA VAL A 188 15.45 -9.22 12.51
C VAL A 188 14.48 -10.00 13.40
N CYS A 189 14.20 -11.26 13.10
CA CYS A 189 13.29 -12.07 13.91
C CYS A 189 13.82 -12.29 15.34
N ARG A 190 15.13 -12.46 15.49
CA ARG A 190 15.78 -12.61 16.81
C ARG A 190 15.70 -11.34 17.64
N GLN A 191 15.84 -10.17 17.03
CA GLN A 191 15.74 -8.88 17.73
C GLN A 191 14.31 -8.48 18.04
N ALA A 192 13.40 -8.64 17.07
CA ALA A 192 12.01 -8.21 17.22
C ALA A 192 11.15 -9.22 17.98
N THR A 193 11.55 -10.50 18.04
CA THR A 193 10.83 -11.57 18.74
C THR A 193 9.32 -11.59 18.41
N PRO A 194 8.95 -11.74 17.13
CA PRO A 194 7.54 -11.67 16.72
C PRO A 194 6.70 -12.74 17.41
N SER A 195 5.55 -12.35 17.94
CA SER A 195 4.60 -13.26 18.59
C SER A 195 3.84 -14.11 17.59
N ALA A 196 3.57 -13.53 16.43
CA ALA A 196 2.97 -14.20 15.30
C ALA A 196 3.63 -13.74 14.01
N ILE A 197 3.64 -14.61 12.99
CA ILE A 197 3.99 -14.23 11.61
C ILE A 197 2.85 -14.66 10.70
N VAL A 198 2.34 -13.72 9.89
CA VAL A 198 1.39 -13.96 8.82
C VAL A 198 2.16 -14.17 7.52
N CYS A 199 2.12 -15.38 6.99
CA CYS A 199 2.84 -15.82 5.80
C CYS A 199 1.90 -16.02 4.61
N ASP A 200 2.37 -15.70 3.42
CA ASP A 200 1.59 -15.78 2.18
C ASP A 200 1.20 -17.22 1.77
N ASN A 201 2.07 -18.19 2.07
CA ASN A 201 1.89 -19.62 1.79
C ASN A 201 2.76 -20.48 2.74
N VAL A 202 2.63 -21.80 2.63
CA VAL A 202 3.35 -22.79 3.46
C VAL A 202 4.87 -22.68 3.31
N SER A 203 5.37 -22.53 2.09
CA SER A 203 6.82 -22.39 1.82
C SER A 203 7.44 -21.22 2.58
N MET A 204 6.75 -20.07 2.61
CA MET A 204 7.15 -18.92 3.41
C MET A 204 7.04 -19.19 4.92
N GLY A 205 6.04 -19.96 5.34
CA GLY A 205 5.92 -20.44 6.73
C GLY A 205 7.14 -21.25 7.18
N VAL A 206 7.63 -22.17 6.35
CA VAL A 206 8.84 -22.95 6.64
C VAL A 206 10.06 -22.05 6.83
N ASN A 207 10.22 -21.03 5.99
CA ASN A 207 11.32 -20.06 6.14
C ASN A 207 11.20 -19.24 7.43
N ALA A 208 10.00 -18.77 7.77
CA ALA A 208 9.76 -18.03 9.01
C ALA A 208 10.11 -18.85 10.26
N LEU A 209 9.83 -20.16 10.26
CA LEU A 209 10.21 -21.05 11.36
C LEU A 209 11.72 -21.20 11.50
N LYS A 210 12.46 -21.22 10.39
CA LYS A 210 13.94 -21.22 10.41
C LYS A 210 14.49 -19.93 11.02
N TRP A 211 13.98 -18.77 10.59
CA TRP A 211 14.45 -17.46 11.07
C TRP A 211 14.18 -17.23 12.56
N THR A 212 13.08 -17.79 13.07
CA THR A 212 12.69 -17.69 14.47
C THR A 212 13.31 -18.79 15.35
N HIS A 213 14.06 -19.73 14.77
CA HIS A 213 14.58 -20.92 15.46
C HIS A 213 13.49 -21.69 16.24
N GLY A 214 12.27 -21.72 15.69
CA GLY A 214 11.13 -22.39 16.32
C GLY A 214 10.54 -21.68 17.55
N ALA A 215 10.98 -20.46 17.89
CA ALA A 215 10.45 -19.68 19.02
C ALA A 215 9.08 -19.02 18.75
N LEU A 216 8.56 -19.16 17.53
CA LEU A 216 7.30 -18.54 17.12
C LEU A 216 6.09 -19.23 17.78
N ARG A 217 5.16 -18.45 18.34
CA ARG A 217 3.93 -18.99 18.96
C ARG A 217 2.83 -19.27 17.94
N TRP A 218 2.63 -18.34 17.01
CA TRP A 218 1.56 -18.43 16.01
C TRP A 218 2.10 -18.22 14.60
N LEU A 219 1.73 -19.11 13.70
CA LEU A 219 1.99 -19.00 12.27
C LEU A 219 0.65 -18.98 11.55
N ILE A 220 0.39 -17.92 10.79
CA ILE A 220 -0.86 -17.76 10.04
C ILE A 220 -0.53 -17.88 8.56
N ILE A 221 -1.24 -18.72 7.82
CA ILE A 221 -1.04 -18.90 6.37
C ILE A 221 -2.20 -18.27 5.60
N ILE A 222 -1.90 -17.35 4.68
CA ILE A 222 -2.90 -16.64 3.85
C ILE A 222 -3.51 -17.56 2.80
N ARG A 223 -2.68 -18.30 2.07
CA ARG A 223 -3.14 -19.27 1.07
C ARG A 223 -2.82 -20.67 1.57
N ASP A 224 -3.85 -21.35 2.05
CA ASP A 224 -3.83 -22.77 2.30
C ASP A 224 -3.79 -23.51 0.95
N ASP A 225 -2.63 -24.07 0.64
CA ASP A 225 -2.45 -24.97 -0.50
C ASP A 225 -2.64 -26.43 -0.06
N ALA A 226 -2.47 -27.37 -0.98
CA ALA A 226 -2.63 -28.80 -0.68
C ALA A 226 -1.68 -29.30 0.43
N ASP A 227 -0.58 -28.60 0.68
CA ASP A 227 0.42 -28.98 1.67
C ASP A 227 0.10 -28.43 3.07
N PHE A 228 -0.90 -27.56 3.20
CA PHE A 228 -1.22 -26.86 4.43
C PHE A 228 -1.57 -27.77 5.60
N ASP A 229 -2.47 -28.74 5.39
CA ASP A 229 -2.91 -29.65 6.47
C ASP A 229 -1.78 -30.57 6.93
N GLN A 230 -0.97 -31.06 5.99
CA GLN A 230 0.21 -31.86 6.30
C GLN A 230 1.23 -31.04 7.09
N PHE A 231 1.56 -29.84 6.62
CA PHE A 231 2.48 -28.93 7.29
C PHE A 231 2.02 -28.60 8.71
N ARG A 232 0.74 -28.29 8.90
CA ARG A 232 0.13 -28.05 10.21
C ARG A 232 0.31 -29.25 11.14
N LEU A 233 0.02 -30.46 10.67
CA LEU A 233 0.15 -31.68 11.46
C LEU A 233 1.60 -31.92 11.89
N GLU A 234 2.55 -31.76 10.97
CA GLU A 234 3.98 -31.86 11.25
C GLU A 234 4.42 -30.85 12.31
N GLN A 235 4.01 -29.58 12.19
CA GLN A 235 4.35 -28.55 13.16
C GLN A 235 3.73 -28.82 14.53
N SER A 236 2.50 -29.34 14.59
CA SER A 236 1.84 -29.70 15.85
C SER A 236 2.53 -30.83 16.61
N THR A 237 3.28 -31.69 15.90
CA THR A 237 3.99 -32.83 16.48
C THR A 237 5.44 -32.48 16.83
N SER A 238 6.09 -31.64 16.01
CA SER A 238 7.53 -31.37 16.06
C SER A 238 7.91 -30.06 16.76
N SER A 239 6.95 -29.15 16.96
CA SER A 239 7.22 -27.80 17.46
C SER A 239 6.09 -27.28 18.35
N SER A 240 6.34 -26.17 19.05
CA SER A 240 5.31 -25.52 19.88
C SER A 240 4.47 -24.47 19.11
N VAL A 241 4.76 -24.26 17.82
CA VAL A 241 4.04 -23.28 17.01
C VAL A 241 2.64 -23.78 16.67
N ARG A 242 1.66 -22.87 16.73
CA ARG A 242 0.28 -23.14 16.31
C ARG A 242 0.07 -22.57 14.92
N VAL A 243 -0.32 -23.43 13.97
CA VAL A 243 -0.51 -23.07 12.56
C VAL A 243 -1.99 -22.95 12.23
N ILE A 244 -2.46 -21.76 11.85
CA ILE A 244 -3.85 -21.49 11.44
C ILE A 244 -3.92 -20.86 10.05
N SER A 245 -5.04 -21.00 9.36
CA SER A 245 -5.29 -20.31 8.10
C SER A 245 -5.76 -18.87 8.38
N PHE A 246 -5.67 -18.00 7.38
CA PHE A 246 -6.16 -16.64 7.50
C PHE A 246 -7.69 -16.57 7.63
N ASP A 247 -8.41 -17.52 7.03
CA ASP A 247 -9.87 -17.63 7.20
C ASP A 247 -10.26 -18.05 8.61
N GLU A 248 -9.51 -18.96 9.23
CA GLU A 248 -9.68 -19.31 10.65
C GLU A 248 -9.36 -18.11 11.55
N LEU A 249 -8.31 -17.34 11.24
CA LEU A 249 -8.00 -16.09 11.95
C LEU A 249 -9.17 -15.10 11.88
N LEU A 250 -9.76 -14.91 10.70
CA LEU A 250 -10.95 -14.07 10.52
C LEU A 250 -12.14 -14.59 11.33
N ALA A 251 -12.39 -15.90 11.30
CA ALA A 251 -13.48 -16.51 12.06
C ALA A 251 -13.29 -16.32 13.58
N LEU A 252 -12.08 -16.56 14.09
CA LEU A 252 -11.73 -16.33 15.49
C LEU A 252 -11.96 -14.87 15.90
N GLY A 253 -11.55 -13.94 15.06
CA GLY A 253 -11.74 -12.50 15.27
C GLY A 253 -13.20 -12.10 15.34
N ARG A 254 -14.03 -12.62 14.42
CA ARG A 254 -15.48 -12.38 14.42
C ARG A 254 -16.17 -12.93 15.66
N GLN A 255 -15.70 -14.05 16.20
CA GLN A 255 -16.21 -14.64 17.43
C GLN A 255 -15.77 -13.87 18.69
N ASN A 256 -14.60 -13.21 18.63
CA ASN A 256 -13.97 -12.53 19.76
C ASN A 256 -13.70 -11.06 19.48
N MET A 257 -14.71 -10.35 18.97
CA MET A 257 -14.58 -8.94 18.61
C MET A 257 -14.17 -8.09 19.81
N LYS A 258 -13.04 -7.41 19.69
CA LYS A 258 -12.53 -6.44 20.66
C LYS A 258 -12.76 -5.01 20.12
N PRO A 259 -12.94 -4.02 21.00
CA PRO A 259 -12.92 -2.63 20.56
C PRO A 259 -11.53 -2.28 19.99
N VAL A 260 -11.52 -1.42 18.97
CA VAL A 260 -10.30 -0.82 18.43
C VAL A 260 -9.56 -0.11 19.56
N LYS A 261 -8.26 -0.37 19.69
CA LYS A 261 -7.40 0.22 20.70
C LYS A 261 -6.35 1.06 19.98
N VAL A 262 -6.58 2.37 19.97
CA VAL A 262 -5.65 3.34 19.42
C VAL A 262 -4.75 3.78 20.57
N SER A 263 -3.44 3.60 20.43
CA SER A 263 -2.43 4.01 21.42
C SER A 263 -2.18 5.51 21.36
#